data_AF-R5IG26-F1
#
_entry.id   AF-R5IG26-F1
#
_cell.length_a   1.000
_cell.length_b   1.000
_cell.length_c   1.000
_cell.angle_alpha   90.00
_cell.angle_beta   90.00
_cell.angle_gamma   90.00
#
_symmetry.space_group_name_H-M   'P 1'
#
loop_
_entity.id
_entity.type
_entity.pdbx_description
1 polymer ?
#
loop_
_entity_poly.entity_id
_entity_poly.type
_entity_poly.pdbx_seq_one_letter_code
_entity_poly.pdbx_strand_id
1 'polypeptide(L)'
;MHDEQQRQPDARTQQVLNRVRHIINKKNTQFILDHQHDSLAALSLYLRDCMEDIGHPPARVEVIGGDFLEYRFGSWQKALRSVYDGKAAEFLKNPPAFANRKIVRDLCAAAGVQL
;
A
#
# COMPACT_ATOMS: atom_id res chain seq x y z
N MET A 1 20.49 -29.47 -0.32
CA MET A 1 20.49 -28.49 -1.41
C MET A 1 19.22 -27.67 -1.30
N HIS A 2 19.37 -26.34 -1.24
CA HIS A 2 18.37 -25.30 -0.96
C HIS A 2 18.22 -24.85 0.51
N ASP A 3 19.31 -24.38 1.08
CA ASP A 3 19.23 -23.28 2.05
C ASP A 3 18.99 -21.99 1.26
N GLU A 4 17.71 -21.67 1.00
CA GLU A 4 17.32 -20.29 0.65
C GLU A 4 17.47 -19.43 1.91
N GLN A 5 18.72 -19.11 2.21
CA GLN A 5 19.06 -18.16 3.25
C GLN A 5 18.47 -16.82 2.81
N GLN A 6 17.31 -16.46 3.37
CA GLN A 6 16.71 -15.14 3.26
C GLN A 6 17.79 -14.12 3.57
N ARG A 7 18.40 -13.55 2.51
CA ARG A 7 19.51 -12.62 2.62
C ARG A 7 18.96 -11.42 3.35
N GLN A 8 19.30 -11.28 4.63
CA GLN A 8 18.90 -10.11 5.39
C GLN A 8 19.35 -8.88 4.60
N PRO A 9 18.47 -7.90 4.40
CA PRO A 9 18.82 -6.68 3.69
C PRO A 9 20.04 -6.08 4.38
N ASP A 10 21.04 -5.70 3.59
CA ASP A 10 22.25 -5.08 4.10
C ASP A 10 21.91 -3.76 4.84
N ALA A 11 22.85 -3.24 5.63
CA ALA A 11 22.63 -2.07 6.47
C ALA A 11 22.12 -0.84 5.69
N ARG A 12 22.56 -0.65 4.44
CA ARG A 12 22.09 0.45 3.58
C ARG A 12 20.64 0.21 3.18
N THR A 13 20.30 -1.01 2.77
CA THR A 13 18.92 -1.37 2.41
C THR A 13 17.97 -1.18 3.60
N GLN A 14 18.38 -1.59 4.81
CA GLN A 14 17.60 -1.37 6.03
C GLN A 14 17.39 0.12 6.34
N GLN A 15 18.44 0.93 6.19
CA GLN A 15 18.34 2.39 6.39
C GLN A 15 17.36 3.03 5.41
N VAL A 16 17.39 2.62 4.13
CA VAL A 16 16.46 3.12 3.12
C VAL A 16 15.02 2.67 3.42
N LEU A 17 14.79 1.41 3.79
CA LEU A 17 13.46 0.91 4.18
C LEU A 17 12.88 1.70 5.36
N ASN A 18 13.71 2.05 6.36
CA ASN A 18 13.29 2.88 7.49
C ASN A 18 12.89 4.29 7.06
N ARG A 19 13.66 4.91 6.14
CA ARG A 19 13.33 6.21 5.56
C ARG A 19 12.05 6.16 4.73
N VAL A 20 11.87 5.12 3.91
CA VAL A 20 10.66 4.90 3.10
C VAL A 20 9.43 4.76 4.00
N ARG A 21 9.54 4.06 5.14
CA ARG A 21 8.45 4.00 6.12
C ARG A 21 8.03 5.38 6.62
N HIS A 22 8.99 6.27 6.89
CA HIS A 22 8.70 7.64 7.32
C HIS A 22 8.05 8.47 6.21
N ILE A 23 8.49 8.28 4.96
CA ILE A 23 7.88 8.93 3.79
C ILE A 23 6.43 8.49 3.62
N ILE A 24 6.14 7.19 3.71
CA ILE A 24 4.78 6.65 3.61
C ILE A 24 3.89 7.21 4.73
N ASN A 25 4.39 7.24 5.97
CA ASN A 25 3.63 7.83 7.08
C ASN A 25 3.29 9.30 6.83
N LYS A 26 4.24 10.10 6.34
CA LYS A 26 3.97 11.50 5.96
C LYS A 26 2.95 11.61 4.83
N LYS A 27 3.06 10.77 3.80
CA LYS A 27 2.09 10.71 2.70
C LYS A 27 0.69 10.33 3.18
N ASN A 28 0.58 9.40 4.14
CA ASN A 28 -0.71 9.04 4.75
C ASN A 28 -1.33 10.21 5.51
N THR A 29 -0.55 10.96 6.28
CA THR A 29 -1.04 12.17 6.95
C THR A 29 -1.49 13.22 5.95
N GLN A 30 -0.69 13.47 4.90
CA GLN A 30 -1.05 14.44 3.86
C GLN A 30 -2.32 14.04 3.12
N PHE A 31 -2.46 12.74 2.79
CA PHE A 31 -3.65 12.21 2.14
C PHE A 31 -4.94 12.50 2.94
N ILE A 32 -4.89 12.37 4.27
CA ILE A 32 -6.04 12.69 5.12
C ILE A 32 -6.40 14.18 4.98
N LEU A 33 -5.42 15.07 5.02
CA LEU A 33 -5.65 16.52 4.94
C LEU A 33 -6.24 16.92 3.59
N ASP A 34 -5.74 16.33 2.51
CA ASP A 34 -6.15 16.65 1.14
C ASP A 34 -7.53 16.08 0.80
N HIS A 35 -7.85 14.88 1.31
CA HIS A 35 -9.05 14.12 0.92
C HIS A 35 -10.13 14.03 2.02
N GLN A 36 -9.98 14.77 3.14
CA GLN A 36 -10.95 14.76 4.25
C GLN A 36 -12.39 15.13 3.83
N HIS A 37 -12.54 15.95 2.79
CA HIS A 37 -13.83 16.41 2.29
C HIS A 37 -14.27 15.71 1.00
N ASP A 38 -13.47 14.80 0.47
CA ASP A 38 -13.80 14.08 -0.76
C ASP A 38 -15.03 13.20 -0.56
N SER A 39 -15.83 13.07 -1.62
CA SER A 39 -16.96 12.13 -1.63
C SER A 39 -16.47 10.68 -1.65
N LEU A 40 -17.32 9.74 -1.21
CA LEU A 40 -17.01 8.32 -1.34
C LEU A 40 -16.76 7.91 -2.80
N ALA A 41 -17.46 8.52 -3.76
CA ALA A 41 -17.24 8.27 -5.18
C ALA A 41 -15.83 8.68 -5.62
N ALA A 42 -15.35 9.86 -5.22
CA ALA A 42 -13.98 10.30 -5.53
C ALA A 42 -12.93 9.37 -4.89
N LEU A 43 -13.15 8.96 -3.65
CA LEU A 43 -12.28 8.00 -2.97
C LEU A 43 -12.28 6.61 -3.63
N SER A 44 -13.42 6.18 -4.20
CA SER A 44 -13.49 4.96 -5.01
C SER A 44 -12.69 5.08 -6.31
N LEU A 45 -12.71 6.24 -6.98
CA LEU A 45 -11.86 6.46 -8.17
C LEU A 45 -10.38 6.32 -7.81
N TYR A 46 -9.95 6.98 -6.74
CA TYR A 46 -8.57 6.85 -6.23
C TYR A 46 -8.19 5.39 -5.93
N LEU A 47 -9.07 4.65 -5.24
CA LEU A 47 -8.82 3.25 -4.90
C LEU A 47 -8.76 2.34 -6.14
N ARG A 48 -9.57 2.62 -7.17
CA ARG A 48 -9.52 1.92 -8.45
C ARG A 48 -8.20 2.17 -9.16
N ASP A 49 -7.75 3.42 -9.23
CA ASP A 49 -6.49 3.77 -9.88
C ASP A 49 -5.30 3.08 -9.16
N CYS A 50 -5.36 2.96 -7.83
CA CYS A 50 -4.39 2.17 -7.06
C CYS A 50 -4.42 0.68 -7.39
N MET A 51 -5.62 0.10 -7.53
CA MET A 51 -5.80 -1.31 -7.92
C MET A 51 -5.24 -1.58 -9.32
N GLU A 52 -5.46 -0.67 -10.27
CA GLU A 52 -4.95 -0.76 -11.63
C GLU A 52 -3.41 -0.66 -11.66
N ASP A 53 -2.83 0.27 -10.88
CA ASP A 53 -1.37 0.45 -10.80
C ASP A 53 -0.63 -0.77 -10.20
N ILE A 54 -1.22 -1.44 -9.21
CA ILE A 54 -0.62 -2.66 -8.61
C ILE A 54 -1.03 -3.96 -9.33
N GLY A 55 -2.08 -3.92 -10.16
CA GLY A 55 -2.57 -5.05 -10.97
C GLY A 55 -3.39 -6.09 -10.23
N HIS A 56 -3.82 -5.83 -8.99
CA HIS A 56 -4.64 -6.73 -8.17
C HIS A 56 -5.44 -5.97 -7.11
N PRO A 57 -6.48 -6.58 -6.49
CA PRO A 57 -7.16 -5.96 -5.36
C PRO A 57 -6.17 -5.60 -4.24
N PRO A 58 -6.09 -4.32 -3.82
CA PRO A 58 -5.10 -3.91 -2.84
C PRO A 58 -5.40 -4.42 -1.44
N ALA A 59 -4.36 -4.80 -0.70
CA ALA A 59 -4.44 -4.76 0.75
C ALA A 59 -4.40 -3.30 1.24
N ARG A 60 -5.03 -3.04 2.40
CA ARG A 60 -5.07 -1.70 3.03
C ARG A 60 -3.70 -1.02 3.11
N VAL A 61 -2.68 -1.81 3.38
CA VAL A 61 -1.31 -1.35 3.62
C VAL A 61 -0.48 -1.08 2.35
N GLU A 62 -1.06 -1.33 1.17
CA GLU A 62 -0.47 -1.06 -0.14
C GLU A 62 -0.95 0.26 -0.74
N VAL A 63 -1.93 0.91 -0.11
CA VAL A 63 -2.55 2.14 -0.58
C VAL A 63 -2.23 3.29 0.39
N ILE A 64 -1.79 4.42 -0.14
CA ILE A 64 -1.63 5.63 0.66
C ILE A 64 -3.01 6.09 1.14
N GLY A 65 -3.13 6.36 2.45
CA GLY A 65 -4.42 6.66 3.05
C GLY A 65 -5.32 5.45 3.28
N GLY A 66 -4.82 4.21 3.18
CA GLY A 66 -5.62 3.00 3.37
C GLY A 66 -6.39 2.96 4.70
N ASP A 67 -5.79 3.39 5.81
CA ASP A 67 -6.48 3.53 7.12
C ASP A 67 -7.65 4.54 7.04
N PHE A 68 -7.45 5.65 6.35
CA PHE A 68 -8.47 6.67 6.18
C PHE A 68 -9.61 6.21 5.26
N LEU A 69 -9.29 5.53 4.17
CA LEU A 69 -10.28 4.90 3.31
C LEU A 69 -11.11 3.88 4.08
N GLU A 70 -10.47 3.00 4.87
CA GLU A 70 -11.18 2.07 5.75
C GLU A 70 -12.13 2.80 6.70
N TYR A 71 -11.69 3.90 7.31
CA TYR A 71 -12.53 4.73 8.18
C TYR A 71 -13.72 5.33 7.42
N ARG A 72 -13.50 5.96 6.24
CA ARG A 72 -14.55 6.63 5.45
C ARG A 72 -15.61 5.65 4.94
N PHE A 73 -15.21 4.45 4.54
CA PHE A 73 -16.13 3.40 4.05
C PHE A 73 -16.68 2.50 5.17
N GLY A 74 -16.17 2.64 6.40
CA GLY A 74 -16.54 1.86 7.59
C GLY A 74 -15.90 0.48 7.68
N SER A 75 -15.32 -0.04 6.59
CA SER A 75 -14.39 -1.17 6.60
C SER A 75 -13.60 -1.23 5.29
N TRP A 76 -12.41 -1.84 5.31
CA TRP A 76 -11.65 -2.04 4.08
C TRP A 76 -12.36 -2.94 3.07
N GLN A 77 -13.13 -3.95 3.52
CA GLN A 77 -13.94 -4.78 2.62
C GLN A 77 -15.00 -3.94 1.87
N LYS A 78 -15.64 -2.99 2.55
CA LYS A 78 -16.60 -2.08 1.91
C LYS A 78 -15.92 -1.14 0.92
N ALA A 79 -14.73 -0.63 1.26
CA ALA A 79 -13.93 0.17 0.35
C ALA A 79 -13.60 -0.61 -0.94
N LEU A 80 -13.07 -1.83 -0.83
CA LEU A 80 -12.76 -2.67 -1.99
C LEU A 80 -13.99 -3.01 -2.83
N ARG A 81 -15.14 -3.27 -2.20
CA ARG A 81 -16.39 -3.57 -2.92
C ARG A 81 -16.93 -2.39 -3.73
N SER A 82 -16.40 -1.18 -3.52
CA SER A 82 -16.72 -0.03 -4.36
C SER A 82 -16.00 -0.04 -5.73
N VAL A 83 -14.95 -0.87 -5.88
CA VAL A 83 -14.12 -0.93 -7.10
C VAL A 83 -13.93 -2.34 -7.66
N TYR A 84 -14.20 -3.39 -6.87
CA TYR A 84 -13.95 -4.78 -7.24
C TYR A 84 -15.08 -5.70 -6.76
N ASP A 85 -15.61 -6.51 -7.67
CA ASP A 85 -16.75 -7.41 -7.43
C ASP A 85 -16.33 -8.89 -7.23
N GLY A 86 -15.07 -9.23 -7.51
CA GLY A 86 -14.53 -10.58 -7.37
C GLY A 86 -14.21 -11.02 -5.94
N LYS A 87 -13.57 -12.20 -5.82
CA LYS A 87 -13.11 -12.74 -4.53
C LYS A 87 -11.90 -11.94 -4.01
N ALA A 88 -12.13 -11.00 -3.10
CA ALA A 88 -11.05 -10.22 -2.47
C ALA A 88 -10.36 -10.94 -1.28
N ALA A 89 -10.93 -12.06 -0.81
CA ALA A 89 -10.54 -12.69 0.45
C ALA A 89 -9.08 -13.17 0.50
N GLU A 90 -8.46 -13.48 -0.64
CA GLU A 90 -7.07 -13.95 -0.68
C GLU A 90 -6.08 -12.81 -0.42
N PHE A 91 -6.29 -11.65 -1.04
CA PHE A 91 -5.45 -10.45 -0.87
C PHE A 91 -5.61 -9.80 0.51
N LEU A 92 -6.77 -9.97 1.12
CA LEU A 92 -7.07 -9.42 2.45
C LEU A 92 -6.41 -10.19 3.60
N LYS A 93 -6.22 -11.50 3.45
CA LYS A 93 -5.72 -12.37 4.53
C LYS A 93 -4.21 -12.27 4.70
N ASN A 94 -3.48 -12.14 3.60
CA ASN A 94 -2.03 -12.20 3.57
C ASN A 94 -1.46 -11.02 2.76
N PRO A 95 -1.47 -9.79 3.32
CA PRO A 95 -0.88 -8.66 2.63
C PRO A 95 0.63 -8.89 2.41
N PRO A 96 1.20 -8.38 1.31
CA PRO A 96 2.63 -8.51 1.07
C PRO A 96 3.44 -7.85 2.19
N ALA A 97 4.57 -8.48 2.51
CA ALA A 97 5.57 -7.94 3.42
C ALA A 97 5.96 -6.52 3.00
N PHE A 98 6.36 -5.67 3.95
CA PHE A 98 6.60 -4.25 3.70
C PHE A 98 7.49 -3.99 2.48
N ALA A 99 8.63 -4.69 2.36
CA ALA A 99 9.56 -4.56 1.24
C ALA A 99 8.96 -4.97 -0.12
N ASN A 100 7.94 -5.82 -0.13
CA ASN A 100 7.33 -6.39 -1.34
C ASN A 100 6.13 -5.59 -1.84
N ARG A 101 5.79 -4.47 -1.20
CA ARG A 101 4.69 -3.60 -1.66
C ARG A 101 5.21 -2.72 -2.79
N LYS A 102 4.43 -2.55 -3.87
CA LYS A 102 4.82 -1.71 -5.01
C LYS A 102 5.22 -0.29 -4.57
N ILE A 103 4.41 0.35 -3.72
CA ILE A 103 4.72 1.68 -3.16
C ILE A 103 6.06 1.77 -2.44
N VAL A 104 6.52 0.68 -1.81
CA VAL A 104 7.81 0.63 -1.10
C VAL A 104 8.94 0.43 -2.10
N ARG A 105 8.78 -0.49 -3.06
CA ARG A 105 9.75 -0.71 -4.14
C ARG A 105 9.99 0.55 -4.97
N ASP A 106 8.92 1.25 -5.34
CA ASP A 106 9.00 2.48 -6.14
C ASP A 106 9.76 3.59 -5.38
N LEU A 107 9.51 3.73 -4.07
CA LEU A 107 10.21 4.70 -3.22
C LEU A 107 11.67 4.30 -2.95
N CYS A 108 11.96 3.01 -2.80
CA CYS A 108 13.33 2.50 -2.70
C CYS A 108 14.11 2.74 -4.00
N ALA A 109 13.51 2.45 -5.15
CA ALA A 109 14.10 2.68 -6.46
C ALA A 109 14.42 4.17 -6.68
N ALA A 110 13.50 5.06 -6.31
CA ALA A 110 13.74 6.51 -6.33
C ALA A 110 14.88 6.95 -5.39
N ALA A 111 15.19 6.16 -4.35
CA ALA A 111 16.31 6.37 -3.44
C ALA A 111 17.61 5.64 -3.87
N GLY A 112 17.62 5.00 -5.05
CA GLY A 112 18.77 4.28 -5.59
C GLY A 112 19.04 2.93 -4.92
N VAL A 113 17.99 2.27 -4.40
CA VAL A 113 18.02 0.90 -3.88
C VAL A 113 16.98 0.06 -4.60
N GLN A 114 17.42 -1.04 -5.21
CA GLN A 114 16.51 -2.03 -5.79
C GLN A 114 16.33 -3.18 -4.80
N LEU A 115 15.08 -3.46 -4.45
CA LEU A 115 14.68 -4.55 -3.56
C LEU A 115 14.43 -5.85 -4.34
#